data_AF-A0A1H6GWH0-F1
#
_entry.id   AF-A0A1H6GWH0-F1
#
_cell.length_a   1.000
_cell.length_b   1.000
_cell.length_c   1.000
_cell.angle_alpha   90.00
_cell.angle_beta   90.00
_cell.angle_gamma   90.00
#
_symmetry.space_group_name_H-M   'P 1'
#
loop_
_entity.id
_entity.type
_entity.pdbx_description
1 polymer ?
#
loop_
_entity_poly.entity_id
_entity_poly.type
_entity_poly.pdbx_seq_one_letter_code
_entity_poly.pdbx_strand_id
1 'polypeptide(L)'
;MSRLLRHAALAGLALLVSACAEGPSRPSGGGGDGRLDRSTTVPESGAAGRPTSSVLEQLKGLSTAEIERRFGPPAFRRADPPAEMWQYRTRLCSLDLFLYRQPNKSVTVSHAAVRGPTGAPVGEPECLKAVQSARAGEN
;
A
#
# COMPACT_ATOMS: atom_id res chain seq x y z
N MET A 1 -17.66 -65.32 12.94
CA MET A 1 -18.97 -65.52 13.61
C MET A 1 -19.24 -64.27 14.43
N SER A 2 -19.72 -63.15 13.86
CA SER A 2 -21.05 -62.89 13.29
C SER A 2 -22.19 -63.13 14.27
N ARG A 3 -22.79 -62.03 14.78
CA ARG A 3 -24.25 -61.73 14.87
C ARG A 3 -24.44 -60.49 15.76
N LEU A 4 -24.66 -59.29 15.21
CA LEU A 4 -25.87 -58.73 14.56
C LEU A 4 -26.89 -58.15 15.55
N LEU A 5 -27.06 -56.82 15.43
CA LEU A 5 -28.29 -56.00 15.58
C LEU A 5 -28.95 -55.93 16.96
N ARG A 6 -29.32 -54.73 17.43
CA ARG A 6 -30.54 -54.03 17.01
C ARG A 6 -30.44 -52.51 17.13
N HIS A 7 -30.94 -51.84 16.11
CA HIS A 7 -31.01 -50.38 15.93
C HIS A 7 -32.31 -49.82 16.52
N ALA A 8 -32.30 -48.53 16.88
CA ALA A 8 -33.40 -47.53 16.87
C ALA A 8 -33.19 -46.58 18.09
N ALA A 9 -33.24 -45.25 18.03
CA ALA A 9 -33.65 -44.28 17.01
C ALA A 9 -32.97 -42.94 17.41
N LEU A 10 -32.23 -42.29 16.49
CA LEU A 10 -32.63 -41.06 15.77
C LEU A 10 -32.76 -39.78 16.61
N ALA A 11 -32.07 -38.75 16.09
CA ALA A 11 -32.39 -37.31 16.10
C ALA A 11 -31.60 -36.41 17.06
N GLY A 12 -30.85 -35.49 16.45
CA GLY A 12 -30.11 -34.38 17.06
C GLY A 12 -28.99 -33.92 16.13
N LEU A 13 -29.22 -33.88 14.81
CA LEU A 13 -29.64 -32.70 14.03
C LEU A 13 -28.69 -31.49 14.19
N ALA A 14 -27.65 -31.52 13.35
CA ALA A 14 -27.04 -30.43 12.59
C ALA A 14 -27.12 -29.01 13.18
N LEU A 15 -26.00 -28.54 13.74
CA LEU A 15 -25.75 -27.12 14.00
C LEU A 15 -25.57 -26.36 12.68
N LEU A 16 -26.36 -25.30 12.58
CA LEU A 16 -26.75 -24.55 11.39
C LEU A 16 -25.63 -23.62 10.89
N VAL A 17 -25.28 -23.76 9.60
CA VAL A 17 -24.58 -22.74 8.80
C VAL A 17 -25.58 -21.62 8.51
N SER A 18 -25.40 -20.43 9.10
CA SER A 18 -26.17 -19.25 8.74
C SER A 18 -25.45 -18.52 7.59
N ALA A 19 -25.93 -18.74 6.37
CA ALA A 19 -25.59 -17.95 5.20
C ALA A 19 -26.53 -16.74 5.13
N CYS A 20 -25.99 -15.52 5.17
CA CYS A 20 -26.74 -14.33 4.80
C CYS A 20 -26.83 -14.27 3.27
N ALA A 21 -27.99 -14.64 2.73
CA ALA A 21 -28.40 -14.33 1.37
C ALA A 21 -29.84 -13.80 1.44
N GLU A 22 -30.01 -12.48 1.54
CA GLU A 22 -31.32 -11.84 1.40
C GLU A 22 -31.37 -11.06 0.08
N GLY A 23 -32.35 -11.47 -0.74
CA GLY A 23 -32.61 -10.98 -2.08
C GLY A 23 -33.49 -9.73 -2.14
N PRO A 24 -34.12 -9.44 -3.30
CA PRO A 24 -34.17 -8.10 -3.90
C PRO A 24 -35.45 -7.31 -3.62
N SER A 25 -35.36 -5.98 -3.74
CA SER A 25 -36.50 -5.10 -4.09
C SER A 25 -35.96 -3.86 -4.82
N ARG A 26 -36.02 -3.85 -6.15
CA ARG A 26 -35.80 -2.65 -6.98
C ARG A 26 -37.10 -1.86 -7.02
N PRO A 27 -37.16 -0.61 -6.54
CA PRO A 27 -38.23 0.29 -6.91
C PRO A 27 -38.02 0.78 -8.35
N SER A 28 -39.09 0.67 -9.13
CA SER A 28 -39.24 1.25 -10.46
C SER A 28 -39.97 2.58 -10.33
N GLY A 29 -39.39 3.66 -10.84
CA GLY A 29 -39.99 5.00 -10.89
C GLY A 29 -38.89 6.06 -10.95
N GLY A 30 -38.92 7.07 -11.80
CA GLY A 30 -39.86 7.52 -12.82
C GLY A 30 -39.13 8.53 -13.71
N GLY A 31 -39.72 8.85 -14.87
CA GLY A 31 -39.15 9.73 -15.88
C GLY A 31 -38.76 11.11 -15.36
N GLY A 32 -37.64 11.60 -15.87
CA GLY A 32 -37.11 12.93 -15.63
C GLY A 32 -36.27 13.36 -16.84
N ASP A 33 -36.95 13.78 -17.88
CA ASP A 33 -36.49 14.55 -19.03
C ASP A 33 -35.92 15.89 -18.53
N GLY A 34 -34.61 15.88 -18.26
CA GLY A 34 -33.89 17.02 -17.71
C GLY A 34 -32.58 17.28 -18.43
N ARG A 35 -32.64 18.05 -19.52
CA ARG A 35 -31.63 19.03 -19.94
C ARG A 35 -30.17 18.54 -20.03
N LEU A 36 -29.82 17.96 -21.18
CA LEU A 36 -28.44 17.96 -21.69
C LEU A 36 -28.10 19.37 -22.18
N ASP A 37 -27.71 20.26 -21.28
CA ASP A 37 -26.74 21.30 -21.64
C ASP A 37 -26.02 21.76 -20.39
N ARG A 38 -25.04 20.95 -19.99
CA ARG A 38 -23.94 21.39 -19.15
C ARG A 38 -22.74 21.54 -20.07
N SER A 39 -22.72 22.64 -20.81
CA SER A 39 -21.49 23.24 -21.35
C SER A 39 -20.46 23.34 -20.22
N THR A 40 -19.66 22.29 -20.09
CA THR A 40 -18.49 22.25 -19.23
C THR A 40 -17.39 22.84 -20.08
N THR A 41 -17.09 24.11 -19.85
CA THR A 41 -15.83 24.69 -20.28
C THR A 41 -14.73 23.83 -19.67
N VAL A 42 -14.09 23.01 -20.51
CA VAL A 42 -12.86 22.33 -20.16
C VAL A 42 -11.84 23.44 -19.98
N PRO A 43 -11.29 23.69 -18.78
CA PRO A 43 -10.16 24.57 -18.67
C PRO A 43 -9.05 23.93 -19.49
N GLU A 44 -8.62 24.65 -20.51
CA GLU A 44 -7.43 24.39 -21.30
C GLU A 44 -6.27 24.16 -20.31
N SER A 45 -6.00 22.88 -20.03
CA SER A 45 -4.86 22.44 -19.23
C SER A 45 -3.61 22.66 -20.09
N GLY A 46 -3.18 23.92 -20.13
CA GLY A 46 -2.00 24.36 -20.84
C GLY A 46 -0.75 23.60 -20.40
N ALA A 47 0.09 23.33 -21.39
CA ALA A 47 1.47 22.88 -21.29
C ALA A 47 1.71 21.56 -20.53
N ALA A 48 1.65 20.45 -21.28
CA ALA A 48 2.35 19.22 -20.91
C ALA A 48 3.87 19.47 -20.92
N GLY A 49 4.40 20.02 -19.82
CA GLY A 49 5.81 19.94 -19.50
C GLY A 49 6.25 18.47 -19.42
N ARG A 50 7.49 18.18 -19.81
CA ARG A 50 8.08 16.84 -19.65
C ARG A 50 7.91 16.41 -18.19
N PRO A 51 7.44 15.18 -17.89
CA PRO A 51 7.30 14.73 -16.51
C PRO A 51 8.66 14.84 -15.82
N THR A 52 8.74 15.68 -14.80
CA THR A 52 9.89 15.73 -13.90
C THR A 52 9.98 14.37 -13.20
N SER A 53 11.11 13.69 -13.32
CA SER A 53 11.34 12.42 -12.62
C SER A 53 11.13 12.64 -11.11
N SER A 54 10.38 11.73 -10.47
CA SER A 54 10.16 11.73 -9.02
C SER A 54 11.51 11.76 -8.26
N VAL A 55 11.54 12.36 -7.08
CA VAL A 55 12.75 12.42 -6.26
C VAL A 55 13.08 11.04 -5.70
N LEU A 56 12.07 10.18 -5.51
CA LEU A 56 12.25 8.79 -5.09
C LEU A 56 12.95 7.93 -6.15
N GLU A 57 12.79 8.24 -7.43
CA GLU A 57 13.49 7.53 -8.51
C GLU A 57 15.02 7.68 -8.39
N GLN A 58 15.51 8.77 -7.81
CA GLN A 58 16.94 9.00 -7.56
C GLN A 58 17.51 8.07 -6.47
N LEU A 59 16.65 7.38 -5.70
CA LEU A 59 17.08 6.41 -4.69
C LEU A 59 17.28 5.02 -5.28
N LYS A 60 16.72 4.73 -6.46
CA LYS A 60 16.86 3.42 -7.10
C LYS A 60 18.32 3.13 -7.44
N GLY A 61 18.74 1.89 -7.22
CA GLY A 61 20.11 1.43 -7.45
C GLY A 61 21.10 1.79 -6.36
N LEU A 62 20.74 2.66 -5.40
CA LEU A 62 21.61 2.94 -4.25
C LEU A 62 21.76 1.70 -3.37
N SER A 63 22.99 1.45 -2.93
CA SER A 63 23.33 0.41 -1.97
C SER A 63 22.89 0.77 -0.55
N THR A 64 22.83 -0.24 0.31
CA THR A 64 22.58 -0.08 1.75
C THR A 64 23.52 0.96 2.40
N ALA A 65 24.81 0.90 2.09
CA ALA A 65 25.81 1.84 2.62
C ALA A 65 25.58 3.29 2.15
N GLU A 66 25.16 3.49 0.91
CA GLU A 66 24.84 4.83 0.39
C GLU A 66 23.58 5.40 1.03
N ILE A 67 22.57 4.55 1.23
CA ILE A 67 21.34 4.89 1.94
C ILE A 67 21.64 5.26 3.40
N GLU A 68 22.42 4.46 4.12
CA GLU A 68 22.80 4.75 5.51
C GLU A 68 23.67 6.00 5.62
N ARG A 69 24.59 6.22 4.68
CA ARG A 69 25.39 7.45 4.63
C ARG A 69 24.53 8.68 4.36
N ARG A 70 23.36 8.54 3.73
CA ARG A 70 22.42 9.64 3.47
C ARG A 70 21.45 9.88 4.62
N PHE A 71 20.83 8.83 5.14
CA PHE A 71 19.71 8.91 6.07
C PHE A 71 20.01 8.38 7.49
N GLY A 72 21.20 7.83 7.73
CA GLY A 72 21.50 7.09 8.95
C GLY A 72 20.96 5.66 8.90
N PRO A 73 21.11 4.87 9.98
CA PRO A 73 20.46 3.57 10.06
C PRO A 73 18.92 3.74 10.07
N PRO A 74 18.14 2.87 9.40
CA PRO A 74 16.69 2.89 9.47
C PRO A 74 16.21 2.47 10.85
N ALA A 75 15.09 3.06 11.29
CA ALA A 75 14.42 2.71 12.53
C ALA A 75 13.82 1.29 12.51
N PHE A 76 13.58 0.74 11.32
CA PHE A 76 13.02 -0.59 11.13
C PHE A 76 13.61 -1.27 9.89
N ARG A 77 13.96 -2.56 10.03
CA ARG A 77 14.37 -3.45 8.95
C ARG A 77 13.60 -4.75 9.08
N ARG A 78 13.09 -5.28 7.97
CA ARG A 78 12.44 -6.59 7.89
C ARG A 78 12.98 -7.37 6.70
N ALA A 79 13.40 -8.60 6.94
CA ALA A 79 13.64 -9.56 5.87
C ALA A 79 12.30 -10.03 5.29
N ASP A 80 12.10 -9.85 4.00
CA ASP A 80 10.87 -10.20 3.29
C ASP A 80 11.24 -10.91 1.98
N PRO A 81 11.78 -12.15 2.06
CA PRO A 81 12.49 -12.76 0.94
C PRO A 81 11.64 -12.80 -0.35
N PRO A 82 12.20 -12.43 -1.51
CA PRO A 82 13.62 -12.16 -1.77
C PRO A 82 14.08 -10.73 -1.49
N ALA A 83 13.23 -9.90 -0.88
CA ALA A 83 13.49 -8.50 -0.58
C ALA A 83 13.95 -8.27 0.87
N GLU A 84 14.45 -7.06 1.10
CA GLU A 84 14.56 -6.44 2.41
C GLU A 84 13.74 -5.16 2.41
N MET A 85 12.97 -4.93 3.47
CA MET A 85 12.17 -3.72 3.64
C MET A 85 12.76 -2.89 4.77
N TRP A 86 13.15 -1.66 4.44
CA TRP A 86 13.69 -0.70 5.39
C TRP A 86 12.73 0.47 5.53
N GLN A 87 12.55 0.97 6.74
CA GLN A 87 11.65 2.08 7.01
C GLN A 87 12.32 3.15 7.89
N TYR A 88 12.21 4.39 7.44
CA TYR A 88 12.56 5.59 8.20
C TYR A 88 11.27 6.28 8.60
N ARG A 89 11.11 6.62 9.88
CA ARG A 89 9.90 7.23 10.40
C ARG A 89 10.22 8.59 11.01
N THR A 90 9.40 9.56 10.69
CA THR A 90 9.39 10.88 11.31
C THR A 90 7.97 11.21 11.74
N ARG A 91 7.78 12.35 12.42
CA ARG A 91 6.42 12.85 12.73
C ARG A 91 5.65 13.22 11.46
N LEU A 92 6.36 13.58 10.39
CA LEU A 92 5.76 14.04 9.13
C LEU A 92 5.36 12.87 8.22
N CYS A 93 6.17 11.82 8.15
CA CYS A 93 5.97 10.73 7.19
C CYS A 93 6.80 9.48 7.54
N SER A 94 6.54 8.39 6.81
CA SER A 94 7.46 7.27 6.66
C SER A 94 8.03 7.20 5.23
N LEU A 95 9.33 6.95 5.11
CA LEU A 95 9.98 6.52 3.86
C LEU A 95 10.21 5.01 3.94
N ASP A 96 9.62 4.27 3.00
CA ASP A 96 9.86 2.84 2.82
C ASP A 96 10.81 2.61 1.65
N LEU A 97 11.80 1.75 1.86
CA LEU A 97 12.72 1.28 0.82
C LEU A 97 12.59 -0.23 0.69
N PHE A 98 12.44 -0.70 -0.54
CA PHE A 98 12.41 -2.11 -0.89
C PHE A 98 13.68 -2.45 -1.64
N LEU A 99 14.52 -3.26 -1.02
CA LEU A 99 15.82 -3.61 -1.53
C LEU A 99 15.83 -5.06 -2.00
N TYR A 100 16.53 -5.32 -3.10
CA TYR A 100 16.69 -6.66 -3.64
C TYR A 100 18.16 -6.94 -3.89
N ARG A 101 18.56 -8.20 -3.75
CA ARG A 101 19.85 -8.68 -4.22
C ARG A 101 19.85 -8.69 -5.74
N GLN A 102 20.78 -7.98 -6.35
CA GLN A 102 21.00 -8.04 -7.79
C GLN A 102 21.89 -9.25 -8.14
N PRO A 103 21.73 -9.87 -9.32
CA PRO A 103 22.38 -11.14 -9.66
C PRO A 103 23.90 -11.20 -9.43
N ASN A 104 24.61 -10.07 -9.59
CA ASN A 104 26.06 -9.97 -9.44
C ASN A 104 26.50 -8.75 -8.61
N LYS A 105 25.64 -8.21 -7.73
CA LYS A 105 25.95 -6.99 -6.96
C LYS A 105 25.50 -7.07 -5.51
N SER A 106 25.78 -5.99 -4.79
CA SER A 106 25.23 -5.66 -3.49
C SER A 106 23.69 -5.57 -3.52
N VAL A 107 23.07 -5.66 -2.34
CA VAL A 107 21.65 -5.36 -2.13
C VAL A 107 21.43 -3.87 -2.40
N THR A 108 20.49 -3.54 -3.29
CA THR A 108 20.20 -2.17 -3.72
C THR A 108 18.72 -1.87 -3.68
N VAL A 109 18.36 -0.60 -3.53
CA VAL A 109 16.97 -0.13 -3.63
C VAL A 109 16.41 -0.40 -5.02
N SER A 110 15.32 -1.15 -5.11
CA SER A 110 14.55 -1.32 -6.35
C SER A 110 13.31 -0.43 -6.39
N HIS A 111 12.74 -0.13 -5.22
CA HIS A 111 11.57 0.73 -5.10
C HIS A 111 11.60 1.53 -3.79
N ALA A 112 10.98 2.72 -3.82
CA ALA A 112 10.84 3.59 -2.68
C ALA A 112 9.44 4.22 -2.68
N ALA A 113 8.89 4.43 -1.49
CA ALA A 113 7.57 5.05 -1.32
C ALA A 113 7.56 5.94 -0.07
N VAL A 114 6.70 6.96 -0.10
CA VAL A 114 6.43 7.82 1.06
C VAL A 114 4.97 7.67 1.48
N ARG A 115 4.72 7.69 2.79
CA ARG A 115 3.37 7.71 3.35
C ARG A 115 3.29 8.77 4.44
N GLY A 116 2.25 9.60 4.39
CA GLY A 116 1.94 10.51 5.48
C GLY A 116 1.34 9.76 6.67
N PRO A 117 1.14 10.47 7.81
CA PRO A 117 0.52 9.89 8.98
C PRO A 117 -0.91 9.46 8.61
N THR A 118 -1.35 8.32 9.13
CA THR A 118 -2.70 7.78 8.85
C THR A 118 -3.01 7.57 7.36
N GLY A 119 -1.98 7.42 6.51
CA GLY A 119 -2.15 7.20 5.07
C GLY A 119 -2.43 8.46 4.25
N ALA A 120 -2.32 9.65 4.86
CA ALA A 120 -2.47 10.91 4.13
C ALA A 120 -1.39 11.05 3.03
N PRO A 121 -1.69 11.71 1.90
CA PRO A 121 -0.68 12.04 0.92
C PRO A 121 0.36 12.99 1.53
N VAL A 122 1.62 12.80 1.15
CA VAL A 122 2.75 13.65 1.56
C VAL A 122 3.67 13.86 0.36
N GLY A 123 4.22 15.06 0.21
CA GLY A 123 5.18 15.33 -0.84
C GLY A 123 6.50 14.59 -0.59
N GLU A 124 7.04 13.99 -1.65
CA GLU A 124 8.31 13.25 -1.57
C GLU A 124 9.47 14.12 -1.09
N PRO A 125 9.69 15.36 -1.61
CA PRO A 125 10.80 16.20 -1.17
C PRO A 125 10.73 16.56 0.31
N GLU A 126 9.53 16.89 0.81
CA GLU A 126 9.28 17.23 2.20
C GLU A 126 9.57 16.03 3.11
N CYS A 127 9.12 14.84 2.71
CA CYS A 127 9.38 13.62 3.45
C CYS A 127 10.87 13.27 3.52
N LEU A 128 11.58 13.34 2.39
CA LEU A 128 13.02 13.07 2.34
C LEU A 128 13.82 14.08 3.16
N LYS A 129 13.41 15.35 3.17
CA LYS A 129 14.03 16.38 4.02
C LYS A 129 13.80 16.10 5.51
N ALA A 130 12.59 15.68 5.88
CA ALA A 130 12.28 15.33 7.27
C ALA A 130 13.13 14.15 7.75
N VAL A 131 13.29 13.09 6.95
CA VAL A 131 14.14 11.94 7.29
C VAL A 131 15.61 12.36 7.45
N GLN A 132 16.14 13.19 6.53
CA GLN A 132 17.51 13.71 6.66
C GLN A 132 17.72 14.57 7.90
N SER A 133 16.71 15.37 8.26
CA SER A 133 16.78 16.24 9.45
C SER A 133 16.70 15.45 10.74
N ALA A 134 15.93 14.35 10.76
CA ALA A 134 15.82 13.47 11.93
C ALA A 134 17.19 12.88 12.30
N ARG A 135 17.95 12.39 11.31
CA ARG A 135 19.33 11.91 11.50
C ARG A 135 20.23 12.96 12.16
N ALA A 136 20.13 14.22 11.74
CA ALA A 136 20.99 15.29 12.24
C ALA A 136 20.75 15.62 13.72
N GLY A 137 19.55 15.32 14.25
CA GLY A 137 19.19 15.52 15.66
C GLY A 137 19.48 14.33 16.58
N GLU A 138 20.01 13.22 16.05
CA GLU A 138 20.35 12.00 16.82
C GLU A 138 21.84 11.95 17.22
N ASN A 139 22.62 13.01 16.96
CA ASN A 139 24.03 13.15 17.37
C ASN A 139 24.19 13.95 18.66
#